data_AF-A0AB35UT09-F1
#
_entry.id   AF-A0AB35UT09-F1
#
_cell.length_a   1.000
_cell.length_b   1.000
_cell.length_c   1.000
_cell.angle_alpha   90.00
_cell.angle_beta   90.00
_cell.angle_gamma   90.00
#
_symmetry.space_group_name_H-M   'P 1'
#
loop_
_entity.id
_entity.type
_entity.pdbx_description
1 polymer ?
#
loop_
_entity_poly.entity_id
_entity_poly.type
_entity_poly.pdbx_seq_one_letter_code
_entity_poly.pdbx_strand_id
1 'polypeptide(L)'
;MSNLLSAMKKAVADLMISDYKHCLQPAIQYAQVVSSRKLDVGYNYTLQLLDSSKQPKSDIPLIPDVYYRSELLAGNIVLVGLSDGQLNQIEILKEVENGTV
;
A
#
# COMPACT_ATOMS: atom_id res chain seq x y z
N MET A 1 21.08 -14.07 -31.10
CA MET A 1 19.64 -14.08 -30.68
C MET A 1 19.46 -13.84 -29.18
N SER A 2 20.47 -14.07 -28.32
CA SER A 2 20.41 -13.83 -26.86
C SER A 2 20.25 -12.36 -26.45
N ASN A 3 20.83 -11.41 -27.21
CA ASN A 3 20.87 -10.00 -26.81
C ASN A 3 19.50 -9.30 -26.89
N LEU A 4 18.66 -9.68 -27.86
CA LEU A 4 17.33 -9.08 -28.02
C LEU A 4 16.40 -9.49 -26.87
N LEU A 5 16.39 -10.78 -26.51
CA LEU A 5 15.58 -11.29 -25.41
C LEU A 5 15.99 -10.64 -24.07
N SER A 6 17.29 -10.47 -23.83
CA SER A 6 17.79 -9.79 -22.63
C SER A 6 17.43 -8.30 -22.60
N ALA A 7 17.51 -7.61 -23.74
CA ALA A 7 17.11 -6.21 -23.85
C ALA A 7 15.60 -6.03 -23.62
N MET A 8 14.77 -6.93 -24.17
CA MET A 8 13.33 -6.92 -23.96
C MET A 8 12.96 -7.18 -22.50
N LYS A 9 13.58 -8.16 -21.84
CA LYS A 9 13.36 -8.42 -20.41
C LYS A 9 13.73 -7.21 -19.55
N LYS A 10 14.82 -6.54 -19.88
CA LYS A 10 15.24 -5.33 -19.18
C LYS A 10 14.25 -4.18 -19.39
N ALA A 11 13.83 -3.92 -20.62
CA ALA A 11 12.85 -2.87 -20.91
C ALA A 11 11.50 -3.11 -20.20
N VAL A 12 11.03 -4.37 -20.18
CA VAL A 12 9.82 -4.75 -19.44
C VAL A 12 10.02 -4.57 -17.94
N ALA A 13 11.17 -4.98 -17.39
CA ALA A 13 11.47 -4.76 -15.98
C ALA A 13 11.51 -3.27 -15.63
N ASP A 14 12.16 -2.44 -16.45
CA ASP A 14 12.27 -1.00 -16.25
C ASP A 14 10.89 -0.31 -16.29
N LEU A 15 10.00 -0.72 -17.21
CA LEU A 15 8.60 -0.28 -17.30
C LEU A 15 7.77 -0.72 -16.09
N MET A 16 7.91 -1.97 -15.65
CA MET A 16 7.24 -2.47 -14.46
C MET A 16 7.69 -1.72 -13.21
N ILE A 17 8.99 -1.41 -13.11
CA ILE A 17 9.55 -0.63 -12.00
C ILE A 17 9.09 0.83 -12.06
N SER A 18 8.92 1.44 -13.23
CA SER A 18 8.46 2.84 -13.30
C SER A 18 6.98 2.99 -12.98
N ASP A 19 6.15 2.14 -13.58
CA ASP A 19 4.70 2.33 -13.60
C ASP A 19 3.98 1.50 -12.54
N TYR A 20 4.59 0.38 -12.11
CA TYR A 20 4.02 -0.59 -11.19
C TYR A 20 4.94 -0.86 -10.00
N LYS A 21 5.56 0.20 -9.44
CA LYS A 21 6.41 0.09 -8.23
C LYS A 21 5.79 -0.73 -7.10
N HIS A 22 4.46 -0.70 -6.98
CA HIS A 22 3.70 -1.48 -6.00
C HIS A 22 3.81 -3.00 -6.19
N CYS A 23 4.00 -3.51 -7.41
CA CYS A 23 4.21 -4.93 -7.69
C CYS A 23 5.56 -5.47 -7.19
N LEU A 24 6.52 -4.58 -6.93
CA LEU A 24 7.82 -4.94 -6.33
C LEU A 24 7.76 -4.98 -4.81
N GLN A 25 6.66 -4.53 -4.23
CA GLN A 25 6.53 -4.40 -2.79
C GLN A 25 5.96 -5.68 -2.19
N PRO A 26 6.25 -5.96 -0.91
CA PRO A 26 5.63 -7.08 -0.23
C PRO A 26 4.10 -6.99 -0.32
N ALA A 27 3.44 -8.13 -0.51
CA ALA A 27 1.97 -8.19 -0.57
C ALA A 27 1.29 -7.64 0.71
N ILE A 28 2.02 -7.62 1.83
CA ILE A 28 1.60 -7.03 3.10
C ILE A 28 2.52 -5.86 3.43
N GLN A 29 1.96 -4.68 3.67
CA GLN A 29 2.70 -3.46 3.97
C GLN A 29 2.15 -2.74 5.19
N TYR A 30 2.93 -1.80 5.72
CA TYR A 30 2.44 -0.83 6.69
C TYR A 30 1.82 0.36 5.96
N ALA A 31 0.73 0.88 6.48
CA ALA A 31 0.14 2.14 6.05
C ALA A 31 -0.25 2.99 7.26
N GLN A 32 -0.23 4.31 7.10
CA GLN A 32 -0.74 5.24 8.09
C GLN A 32 -2.12 5.75 7.68
N VAL A 33 -3.03 5.84 8.64
CA VAL A 33 -4.33 6.48 8.46
C VAL A 33 -4.12 7.99 8.35
N VAL A 34 -4.47 8.57 7.21
CA VAL A 34 -4.39 10.03 6.98
C VAL A 34 -5.69 10.72 7.39
N SER A 35 -6.81 10.14 6.99
CA SER A 35 -8.13 10.64 7.33
C SER A 35 -9.16 9.52 7.29
N SER A 36 -10.28 9.73 7.98
CA SER A 36 -11.41 8.81 8.00
C SER A 36 -12.73 9.54 7.74
N ARG A 37 -13.70 8.81 7.20
CA ARG A 37 -15.09 9.21 7.03
C ARG A 37 -15.96 8.08 7.56
N LYS A 38 -16.79 8.40 8.55
CA LYS A 38 -17.79 7.46 9.07
C LYS A 38 -18.86 7.16 8.02
N LEU A 39 -19.25 5.89 7.90
CA LEU A 39 -20.34 5.41 7.05
C LEU A 39 -21.47 4.85 7.93
N ASP A 40 -22.59 4.47 7.30
CA ASP A 40 -23.71 3.80 7.99
C ASP A 40 -23.26 2.50 8.69
N VAL A 41 -22.36 1.76 8.04
CA VAL A 41 -21.71 0.59 8.59
C VAL A 41 -20.20 0.75 8.37
N GLY A 42 -19.45 0.98 9.45
CA GLY A 42 -18.00 1.10 9.42
C GLY A 42 -17.48 2.46 8.97
N TYR A 43 -16.29 2.46 8.38
CA TYR A 43 -15.53 3.66 8.06
C TYR A 43 -14.81 3.50 6.72
N ASN A 44 -14.67 4.62 6.01
CA ASN A 44 -13.84 4.75 4.82
C ASN A 44 -12.59 5.56 5.18
N TYR A 45 -11.42 5.10 4.77
CA TYR A 45 -10.13 5.66 5.11
C TYR A 45 -9.35 6.09 3.86
N THR A 46 -8.55 7.13 4.06
CA THR A 46 -7.43 7.47 3.16
C THR A 46 -6.14 7.05 3.84
N LEU A 47 -5.32 6.28 3.14
CA LEU A 47 -4.09 5.69 3.66
C LEU A 47 -2.85 6.21 2.94
N GLN A 48 -1.74 6.32 3.66
CA GLN A 48 -0.41 6.56 3.11
C GLN A 48 0.45 5.31 3.34
N LEU A 49 0.96 4.68 2.29
CA LEU A 49 1.89 3.56 2.46
C LEU A 49 3.19 4.02 3.13
N LEU A 50 3.71 3.16 3.99
CA LEU A 50 4.96 3.35 4.71
C LEU A 50 6.04 2.40 4.18
N ASP A 51 7.30 2.80 4.33
CA ASP A 51 8.46 1.95 4.10
C ASP A 51 8.76 1.01 5.28
N SER A 52 9.84 0.23 5.16
CA SER A 52 10.29 -0.70 6.21
C SER A 52 10.76 0.02 7.49
N SER A 53 11.07 1.31 7.41
CA SER A 53 11.39 2.19 8.54
C SER A 53 10.16 2.94 9.07
N LYS A 54 8.95 2.58 8.63
CA LYS A 54 7.67 3.20 8.97
C LYS A 54 7.60 4.69 8.59
N GLN A 55 8.37 5.12 7.59
CA GLN A 55 8.30 6.46 7.04
C GLN A 55 7.37 6.52 5.82
N PRO A 56 6.66 7.63 5.57
CA PRO A 56 5.81 7.78 4.40
C PRO A 56 6.57 7.60 3.08
N LYS A 57 6.02 6.78 2.17
CA LYS A 57 6.52 6.66 0.80
C LYS A 57 6.00 7.81 -0.06
N SER A 58 6.79 8.86 -0.23
CA SER A 58 6.41 10.06 -0.99
C SER A 58 6.21 9.81 -2.49
N ASP A 59 6.73 8.71 -3.04
CA ASP A 59 6.62 8.35 -4.44
C ASP A 59 5.36 7.53 -4.77
N ILE A 60 4.52 7.24 -3.77
CA ILE A 60 3.24 6.54 -3.94
C ILE A 60 2.10 7.50 -3.55
N PRO A 61 1.06 7.63 -4.39
CA PRO A 61 -0.08 8.46 -4.04
C PRO A 61 -0.81 7.92 -2.80
N LEU A 62 -1.54 8.82 -2.14
CA LEU A 62 -2.50 8.43 -1.12
C LEU A 62 -3.53 7.46 -1.72
N ILE A 63 -3.93 6.48 -0.91
CA ILE A 63 -4.90 5.47 -1.31
C ILE A 63 -6.24 5.82 -0.67
N PRO A 64 -7.21 6.34 -1.44
CA PRO A 64 -8.53 6.66 -0.94
C PRO A 64 -9.42 5.41 -0.89
N ASP A 65 -10.60 5.58 -0.29
CA ASP A 65 -11.72 4.63 -0.38
C ASP A 65 -11.47 3.23 0.21
N VAL A 66 -10.63 3.16 1.25
CA VAL A 66 -10.34 1.90 1.94
C VAL A 66 -11.35 1.65 3.05
N TYR A 67 -12.18 0.64 2.90
CA TYR A 67 -13.19 0.29 3.89
C TYR A 67 -12.60 -0.53 5.05
N TYR A 68 -12.98 -0.19 6.28
CA TYR A 68 -12.74 -1.03 7.44
C TYR A 68 -13.82 -0.84 8.51
N ARG A 69 -14.16 -1.93 9.20
CA ARG A 69 -15.32 -1.97 10.11
C ARG A 69 -15.08 -1.17 11.39
N SER A 70 -13.88 -1.24 11.94
CA SER A 70 -13.54 -0.62 13.21
C SER A 70 -13.06 0.81 13.02
N GLU A 71 -13.25 1.63 14.04
CA GLU A 71 -12.74 3.00 14.08
C GLU A 71 -11.21 2.98 14.23
N LEU A 72 -10.54 3.81 13.42
CA LEU A 72 -9.11 4.07 13.47
C LEU A 72 -8.92 5.59 13.46
N LEU A 73 -8.00 6.06 14.27
CA LEU A 73 -7.65 7.48 14.37
C LEU A 73 -6.60 7.84 13.32
N ALA A 74 -6.64 9.09 12.86
CA ALA A 74 -5.58 9.65 12.04
C ALA A 74 -4.23 9.53 12.77
N GLY A 75 -3.22 9.08 12.04
CA GLY A 75 -1.89 8.77 12.57
C GLY A 75 -1.69 7.31 13.00
N ASN A 76 -2.76 6.51 13.18
CA ASN A 76 -2.60 5.08 13.46
C ASN A 76 -1.90 4.37 12.30
N ILE A 77 -1.09 3.36 12.65
CA ILE A 77 -0.42 2.50 11.69
C ILE A 77 -1.22 1.20 11.60
N VAL A 78 -1.49 0.77 10.38
CA VAL A 78 -2.19 -0.47 10.06
C VAL A 78 -1.31 -1.36 9.18
N LEU A 79 -1.55 -2.66 9.24
CA LEU A 79 -1.11 -3.58 8.21
C LEU A 79 -2.17 -3.67 7.12
N VAL A 80 -1.74 -3.56 5.88
CA VAL A 80 -2.58 -3.64 4.70
C VAL A 80 -2.11 -4.78 3.79
N GLY A 81 -3.07 -5.49 3.21
CA GLY A 81 -2.84 -6.42 2.11
C GLY A 81 -3.14 -5.76 0.78
N LEU A 82 -2.30 -6.01 -0.23
CA LEU A 82 -2.50 -5.58 -1.61
C LEU A 82 -2.80 -6.81 -2.46
N SER A 83 -4.05 -6.96 -2.92
CA SER A 83 -4.44 -8.04 -3.82
C SER A 83 -3.75 -7.83 -5.17
N ASP A 84 -2.99 -8.84 -5.61
CA ASP A 84 -2.18 -8.81 -6.84
C ASP A 84 -1.24 -7.59 -6.94
N GLY A 85 -0.88 -7.00 -5.79
CA GLY A 85 -0.08 -5.78 -5.71
C GLY A 85 -0.83 -4.49 -6.06
N GLN A 86 -2.11 -4.55 -6.48
CA GLN A 86 -2.82 -3.38 -7.00
C GLN A 86 -3.25 -2.41 -5.89
N LEU A 87 -2.95 -1.12 -6.05
CA LEU A 87 -3.26 -0.08 -5.04
C LEU A 87 -4.77 0.18 -4.87
N ASN A 88 -5.59 -0.13 -5.88
CA ASN A 88 -7.05 -0.02 -5.81
C ASN A 88 -7.72 -1.28 -5.23
N GLN A 89 -6.95 -2.30 -4.86
CA GLN A 89 -7.44 -3.53 -4.22
C GLN A 89 -6.70 -3.76 -2.89
N ILE A 90 -6.83 -2.78 -2.00
CA ILE A 90 -6.18 -2.78 -0.69
C ILE A 90 -7.18 -3.13 0.41
N GLU A 91 -6.73 -3.90 1.40
CA GLU A 91 -7.55 -4.27 2.56
C GLU A 91 -6.76 -4.03 3.86
N ILE A 92 -7.41 -3.43 4.85
CA ILE A 92 -6.84 -3.31 6.20
C ILE A 92 -6.97 -4.67 6.90
N LEU A 93 -5.84 -5.25 7.28
CA LEU A 93 -5.76 -6.55 7.93
C LEU A 93 -5.85 -6.42 9.45
N LYS A 94 -5.14 -5.45 10.01
CA LYS A 94 -5.19 -5.12 11.45
C LYS A 94 -4.56 -3.76 11.75
N GLU A 95 -4.97 -3.18 12.86
CA GLU A 95 -4.21 -2.11 13.50
C GLU A 95 -2.93 -2.66 14.11
N VAL A 96 -1.87 -1.86 14.07
CA VAL A 96 -0.61 -2.14 14.73
C VAL A 96 -0.61 -1.32 16.02
N GLU A 97 -0.77 -1.98 17.16
CA GLU A 97 -0.58 -1.33 18.46
C GLU A 97 0.85 -0.75 18.49
N ASN A 98 0.96 0.55 18.80
CA ASN A 98 2.25 1.20 19.00
C ASN A 98 2.86 0.69 20.32
N GLY A 99 3.40 -0.52 20.29
CA GLY A 99 4.05 -1.16 21.44
C GLY A 99 4.38 -2.63 21.17
N THR A 100 5.67 -2.94 21.23
CA THR A 100 6.29 -4.28 21.31
C THR A 100 6.49 -5.05 19.98
N VAL A 101 7.75 -5.06 19.52
CA VAL A 101 8.39 -6.31 19.07
C VAL A 101 8.79 -7.07 20.32
#